data_AF-R4JE10-F1
#
_entry.id   AF-R4JE10-F1
#
_cell.length_a   1.000
_cell.length_b   1.000
_cell.length_c   1.000
_cell.angle_alpha   90.00
_cell.angle_beta   90.00
_cell.angle_gamma   90.00
#
_symmetry.space_group_name_H-M   'P 1'
#
loop_
_entity.id
_entity.type
_entity.pdbx_description
1 polymer ?
#
loop_
_entity_poly.entity_id
_entity_poly.type
_entity_poly.pdbx_seq_one_letter_code
_entity_poly.pdbx_strand_id
1 'polypeptide(L)'
;MINEDTMYQTSLCLLFSNRDITYIDMEEIKPAKAFDTMCDLANKFGFKKPTDKKFFEGVMNGDLAGFIPINLFIDKKNLIYNNKVIYKDNDSIHLQITSTNLIEIYKQSKEYINFTKEFFDKPLKYENLGIFLKPQEFERLKQDSKLFDVAKRYLNNFIEALEERIDLEKAKLFKEKDVLNYLKENKELRVKLKNILDKELVHIKQHRPDIVASWKYYQEFEQMCKELNGNI
;
A
#
# COMPACT_ATOMS: atom_id res chain seq x y z
N MET A 1 20.14 16.36 9.75
CA MET A 1 19.79 16.52 11.17
C MET A 1 18.43 15.88 11.40
N ILE A 2 18.37 14.73 12.07
CA ILE A 2 17.12 14.24 12.67
C ILE A 2 17.05 14.92 14.04
N ASN A 3 16.07 15.81 14.22
CA ASN A 3 15.79 16.53 15.46
C ASN A 3 15.55 15.53 16.59
N GLU A 4 16.02 15.84 17.81
CA GLU A 4 15.69 15.09 19.02
C GLU A 4 14.17 15.11 19.33
N ASP A 5 13.41 15.96 18.62
CA ASP A 5 11.97 16.17 18.78
C ASP A 5 11.06 15.16 18.07
N THR A 6 11.56 14.00 17.64
CA THR A 6 10.72 13.04 16.91
C THR A 6 10.95 11.62 17.40
N MET A 7 10.46 11.36 18.62
CA MET A 7 9.59 10.24 18.96
C MET A 7 9.08 10.49 20.39
N TYR A 8 7.76 10.36 20.58
CA TYR A 8 7.05 10.78 21.80
C TYR A 8 6.35 9.60 22.48
N GLN A 9 6.65 8.35 22.15
CA GLN A 9 5.82 7.23 22.62
C GLN A 9 5.89 7.11 24.15
N THR A 10 7.09 7.07 24.74
CA THR A 10 7.24 7.00 26.20
C THR A 10 6.64 8.25 26.84
N SER A 11 6.93 9.44 26.32
CA SER A 11 6.41 10.71 26.85
C SER A 11 4.87 10.80 26.77
N LEU A 12 4.26 10.31 25.70
CA LEU A 12 2.80 10.23 25.55
C LEU A 12 2.21 9.21 26.52
N CYS A 13 2.81 8.03 26.66
CA CYS A 13 2.37 7.03 27.64
C CYS A 13 2.47 7.55 29.08
N LEU A 14 3.47 8.40 29.39
CA LEU A 14 3.57 9.09 30.68
C LEU A 14 2.46 10.13 30.89
N LEU A 15 1.97 10.78 29.83
CA LEU A 15 0.81 11.67 29.91
C LEU A 15 -0.51 10.91 30.11
N PHE A 16 -0.56 9.63 29.71
CA PHE A 16 -1.73 8.77 29.81
C PHE A 16 -1.61 7.69 30.87
N SER A 17 -0.66 7.77 31.82
CA SER A 17 -0.36 6.70 32.79
C SER A 17 -1.53 6.27 33.68
N ASN A 18 -2.57 7.09 33.76
CA ASN A 18 -3.81 6.81 34.50
C ASN A 18 -4.95 6.28 33.60
N ARG A 19 -4.65 5.87 32.36
CA ARG A 19 -5.63 5.32 31.41
C ARG A 19 -5.32 3.86 31.08
N ASP A 20 -6.36 3.11 30.75
CA ASP A 20 -6.23 1.77 30.18
C ASP A 20 -5.62 1.88 28.77
N ILE A 21 -4.39 1.38 28.61
CA ILE A 21 -3.66 1.38 27.33
C ILE A 21 -3.80 0.00 26.71
N THR A 22 -4.40 -0.05 25.51
CA THR A 22 -4.49 -1.28 24.71
C THR A 22 -3.39 -1.31 23.68
N TYR A 23 -2.63 -2.40 23.66
CA TYR A 23 -1.53 -2.62 22.72
C TYR A 23 -1.98 -3.57 21.63
N ILE A 24 -1.66 -3.21 20.38
CA ILE A 24 -1.96 -4.01 19.20
C ILE A 24 -0.62 -4.28 18.52
N ASP A 25 -0.30 -5.56 18.30
CA ASP A 25 0.85 -5.94 17.48
C ASP A 25 0.56 -5.58 16.01
N MET A 26 1.57 -5.14 15.27
CA MET A 26 1.44 -4.88 13.84
C MET A 26 0.95 -6.11 13.06
N GLU A 27 1.24 -7.32 13.54
CA GLU A 27 0.69 -8.56 12.97
C GLU A 27 -0.84 -8.61 13.02
N GLU A 28 -1.47 -8.05 14.05
CA GLU A 28 -2.93 -8.07 14.24
C GLU A 28 -3.68 -7.13 13.27
N ILE A 29 -2.98 -6.18 12.66
CA ILE A 29 -3.55 -5.27 11.66
C ILE A 29 -3.15 -5.62 10.22
N LYS A 30 -2.52 -6.78 10.00
CA LYS A 30 -2.28 -7.29 8.65
C LYS A 30 -3.59 -7.72 7.98
N PRO A 31 -3.64 -7.74 6.63
CA PRO A 31 -4.84 -8.10 5.86
C PRO A 31 -5.63 -9.28 6.40
N ALA A 32 -4.97 -10.39 6.73
CA ALA A 32 -5.63 -11.62 7.19
C ALA A 32 -6.29 -11.52 8.57
N LYS A 33 -5.94 -10.52 9.38
CA LYS A 33 -6.43 -10.37 10.76
C LYS A 33 -7.18 -9.07 11.01
N ALA A 34 -6.93 -8.02 10.21
CA ALA A 34 -7.39 -6.67 10.46
C ALA A 34 -8.92 -6.56 10.70
N PHE A 35 -9.73 -7.32 9.96
CA PHE A 35 -11.18 -7.33 10.15
C PHE A 35 -11.59 -7.91 11.51
N ASP A 36 -11.02 -9.05 11.89
CA ASP A 36 -11.34 -9.73 13.15
C ASP A 36 -10.81 -8.92 14.34
N THR A 37 -9.61 -8.35 14.23
CA THR A 37 -9.05 -7.40 15.20
C THR A 37 -9.98 -6.21 15.40
N MET A 38 -10.49 -5.61 14.34
CA MET A 38 -11.45 -4.49 14.47
C MET A 38 -12.79 -4.92 15.06
N CYS A 39 -13.23 -6.16 14.85
CA CYS A 39 -14.38 -6.73 15.54
C CYS A 39 -14.15 -6.87 17.04
N ASP A 40 -12.97 -7.35 17.44
CA ASP A 40 -12.60 -7.51 18.86
C ASP A 40 -12.47 -6.17 19.55
N LEU A 41 -11.88 -5.18 18.89
CA LEU A 41 -11.81 -3.80 19.38
C LEU A 41 -13.21 -3.19 19.50
N ALA A 42 -14.12 -3.46 18.56
CA ALA A 42 -15.50 -2.98 18.63
C ALA A 42 -16.22 -3.51 19.88
N ASN A 43 -16.04 -4.80 20.18
CA ASN A 43 -16.58 -5.42 21.39
C ASN A 43 -15.95 -4.82 22.66
N LYS A 44 -14.62 -4.62 22.66
CA LYS A 44 -13.89 -4.09 23.81
C LYS A 44 -14.28 -2.65 24.14
N PHE A 45 -14.40 -1.79 23.13
CA PHE A 45 -14.59 -0.35 23.30
C PHE A 45 -16.02 0.14 23.04
N GLY A 46 -16.94 -0.74 22.67
CA GLY A 46 -18.35 -0.42 22.49
C GLY A 46 -18.68 0.42 21.25
N PHE A 47 -17.82 0.43 20.22
CA PHE A 47 -18.12 1.08 18.95
C PHE A 47 -18.80 0.12 17.95
N LYS A 48 -19.35 0.67 16.86
CA LYS A 48 -20.07 -0.11 15.85
C LYS A 48 -19.15 -1.13 15.18
N LYS A 49 -19.52 -2.41 15.25
CA LYS A 49 -18.79 -3.51 14.60
C LYS A 49 -18.69 -3.30 13.08
N PRO A 50 -17.51 -3.51 12.47
CA PRO A 50 -17.36 -3.45 11.02
C PRO A 50 -18.13 -4.57 10.32
N THR A 51 -18.61 -4.30 9.11
CA THR A 51 -19.37 -5.27 8.29
C THR A 51 -18.70 -5.55 6.94
N ASP A 52 -17.85 -4.65 6.47
CA ASP A 52 -17.18 -4.76 5.17
C ASP A 52 -15.81 -5.43 5.35
N LYS A 53 -15.79 -6.77 5.29
CA LYS A 53 -14.56 -7.54 5.47
C LYS A 53 -13.50 -7.21 4.42
N LYS A 54 -13.90 -7.04 3.16
CA LYS A 54 -12.98 -6.75 2.05
C LYS A 54 -12.22 -5.44 2.24
N PHE A 55 -12.90 -4.42 2.79
CA PHE A 55 -12.24 -3.15 3.10
C PHE A 55 -11.05 -3.33 4.06
N PHE A 56 -11.20 -4.13 5.12
CA PHE A 56 -10.15 -4.34 6.12
C PHE A 56 -9.06 -5.32 5.64
N GLU A 57 -9.38 -6.25 4.73
CA GLU A 57 -8.39 -7.13 4.09
C GLU A 57 -7.59 -6.40 2.99
N GLY A 58 -8.05 -5.22 2.55
CA GLY A 58 -7.41 -4.44 1.50
C GLY A 58 -6.08 -3.79 1.94
N VAL A 59 -5.08 -3.84 1.06
CA VAL A 59 -3.84 -3.06 1.20
C VAL A 59 -3.96 -1.78 0.37
N MET A 60 -3.85 -0.62 1.02
CA MET A 60 -3.92 0.70 0.37
C MET A 60 -2.58 1.07 -0.31
N ASN A 61 -1.49 0.99 0.45
CA ASN A 61 -0.14 1.36 0.00
C ASN A 61 0.68 0.11 -0.32
N GLY A 62 0.19 -0.70 -1.26
CA GLY A 62 0.90 -1.89 -1.74
C GLY A 62 1.84 -1.56 -2.91
N ASP A 63 2.26 -2.59 -3.64
CA ASP A 63 3.17 -2.46 -4.79
C ASP A 63 2.68 -1.48 -5.87
N LEU A 64 1.37 -1.27 -5.98
CA LEU A 64 0.76 -0.38 -6.96
C LEU A 64 0.78 1.11 -6.55
N ALA A 65 1.17 1.42 -5.31
CA ALA A 65 1.15 2.79 -4.80
C ALA A 65 2.08 3.70 -5.61
N GLY A 66 1.58 4.87 -6.00
CA GLY A 66 2.31 5.83 -6.83
C GLY A 66 2.21 5.59 -8.35
N PHE A 67 1.66 4.46 -8.79
CA PHE A 67 1.44 4.16 -10.21
C PHE A 67 0.00 4.36 -10.66
N ILE A 68 -0.96 4.14 -9.76
CA ILE A 68 -2.40 4.20 -10.03
C ILE A 68 -3.11 5.13 -9.04
N PRO A 69 -4.32 5.67 -9.36
CA PRO A 69 -5.12 5.43 -10.56
C PRO A 69 -4.62 6.16 -11.80
N ILE A 70 -4.76 5.54 -12.97
CA ILE A 70 -4.50 6.14 -14.28
C ILE A 70 -5.84 6.30 -15.02
N ASN A 71 -6.11 7.49 -15.53
CA ASN A 71 -7.30 7.77 -16.32
C ASN A 71 -6.93 7.77 -17.81
N LEU A 72 -7.56 6.87 -18.56
CA LEU A 72 -7.43 6.79 -20.01
C LEU A 72 -8.73 7.31 -20.65
N PHE A 73 -8.60 8.25 -21.58
CA PHE A 73 -9.70 8.74 -22.40
C PHE A 73 -9.54 8.21 -23.82
N ILE A 74 -10.47 7.37 -24.26
CA ILE A 74 -10.48 6.75 -25.58
C ILE A 74 -11.40 7.56 -26.48
N ASP A 75 -10.89 8.01 -27.63
CA ASP A 75 -11.65 8.83 -28.57
C ASP A 75 -11.46 8.34 -30.00
N LYS A 76 -12.55 8.31 -30.78
CA LYS A 76 -12.52 7.95 -32.22
C LYS A 76 -11.57 8.83 -33.01
N LYS A 77 -11.45 10.11 -32.63
CA LYS A 77 -10.59 11.07 -33.33
C LYS A 77 -9.10 10.71 -33.21
N ASN A 78 -8.71 9.99 -32.15
CA ASN A 78 -7.35 9.47 -31.98
C ASN A 78 -7.00 8.37 -33.00
N LEU A 79 -7.98 7.81 -33.73
CA LEU A 79 -7.74 6.86 -34.84
C LEU A 79 -7.38 7.53 -36.17
N ILE A 80 -7.73 8.81 -36.34
CA ILE A 80 -7.70 9.50 -37.64
C ILE A 80 -6.52 10.48 -37.70
N TYR A 81 -6.21 11.14 -36.58
CA TYR A 81 -5.19 12.18 -36.55
C TYR A 81 -3.82 11.60 -36.20
N ASN A 82 -3.01 11.34 -37.24
CA ASN A 82 -1.58 11.07 -37.13
C ASN A 82 -0.88 12.19 -36.35
N ASN A 83 -0.66 11.97 -35.06
CA ASN A 83 0.22 12.73 -34.16
C ASN A 83 -0.32 14.05 -33.55
N LYS A 84 -1.63 14.30 -33.53
CA LYS A 84 -2.22 15.32 -32.63
C LYS A 84 -3.03 14.65 -31.53
N VAL A 85 -2.53 14.74 -30.30
CA VAL A 85 -3.19 14.18 -29.11
C VAL A 85 -4.44 15.00 -28.78
N ILE A 86 -5.61 14.37 -28.85
CA ILE A 86 -6.84 14.92 -28.27
C ILE A 86 -6.95 14.35 -26.86
N TYR A 87 -6.75 15.19 -25.85
CA TYR A 87 -6.66 14.76 -24.46
C TYR A 87 -8.00 14.34 -23.85
N LYS A 88 -9.10 15.01 -24.24
CA LYS A 88 -10.47 14.73 -23.78
C LYS A 88 -11.47 15.53 -24.61
N ASP A 89 -12.54 14.88 -25.04
CA ASP A 89 -13.74 15.49 -25.61
C ASP A 89 -14.99 14.99 -24.85
N ASN A 90 -16.14 15.62 -25.07
CA ASN A 90 -17.43 15.21 -24.48
C ASN A 90 -17.83 13.79 -24.87
N ASP A 91 -17.39 13.33 -26.05
CA ASP A 91 -17.68 11.99 -26.56
C ASP A 91 -16.65 10.94 -26.14
N SER A 92 -15.55 11.34 -25.49
CA SER A 92 -14.48 10.41 -25.10
C SER A 92 -14.97 9.39 -24.06
N ILE A 93 -14.54 8.15 -24.23
CA ILE A 93 -14.82 7.05 -23.33
C ILE A 93 -13.81 7.05 -22.19
N HIS A 94 -14.29 7.13 -20.94
CA HIS A 94 -13.42 7.16 -19.76
C HIS A 94 -13.22 5.75 -19.18
N LEU A 95 -11.96 5.36 -19.07
CA LEU A 95 -11.52 4.13 -18.44
C LEU A 95 -10.50 4.45 -17.34
N GLN A 96 -10.60 3.75 -16.21
CA GLN A 96 -9.67 3.88 -15.10
C GLN A 96 -8.87 2.58 -14.92
N ILE A 97 -7.54 2.68 -14.97
CA ILE A 97 -6.64 1.60 -14.57
C ILE A 97 -6.32 1.84 -13.09
N THR A 98 -6.82 0.98 -12.22
CA THR A 98 -6.69 1.14 -10.77
C THR A 98 -6.75 -0.21 -10.07
N SER A 99 -6.73 -0.23 -8.74
CA SER A 99 -6.89 -1.45 -7.97
C SER A 99 -8.31 -1.65 -7.46
N THR A 100 -8.71 -2.91 -7.31
CA THR A 100 -9.96 -3.30 -6.64
C THR A 100 -10.08 -2.67 -5.26
N ASN A 101 -8.99 -2.63 -4.49
CA ASN A 101 -8.97 -2.04 -3.15
C ASN A 101 -9.30 -0.53 -3.20
N LEU A 102 -8.73 0.23 -4.14
CA LEU A 102 -9.02 1.66 -4.26
C LEU A 102 -10.47 1.91 -4.68
N ILE A 103 -11.03 1.08 -5.57
CA ILE A 103 -12.44 1.17 -5.96
C ILE A 103 -13.37 0.98 -4.76
N GLU A 104 -13.11 0.02 -3.89
CA GLU A 104 -13.93 -0.21 -2.68
C GLU A 104 -13.75 0.91 -1.64
N ILE A 105 -12.51 1.34 -1.38
CA ILE A 105 -12.19 2.42 -0.43
C ILE A 105 -12.91 3.71 -0.80
N TYR A 106 -12.87 4.09 -2.09
CA TYR A 106 -13.55 5.28 -2.58
C TYR A 106 -15.05 5.05 -2.86
N LYS A 107 -15.57 3.85 -2.56
CA LYS A 107 -16.97 3.46 -2.74
C LYS A 107 -17.47 3.64 -4.19
N GLN A 108 -16.56 3.43 -5.14
CA GLN A 108 -16.81 3.58 -6.58
C GLN A 108 -17.35 2.29 -7.22
N SER A 109 -17.37 1.17 -6.50
CA SER A 109 -17.80 -0.15 -7.00
C SER A 109 -19.26 -0.18 -7.50
N LYS A 110 -20.09 0.80 -7.14
CA LYS A 110 -21.46 0.95 -7.68
C LYS A 110 -21.51 1.53 -9.10
N GLU A 111 -20.52 2.35 -9.47
CA GLU A 111 -20.49 3.03 -10.76
C GLU A 111 -19.47 2.41 -11.72
N TYR A 112 -18.35 1.93 -11.19
CA TYR A 112 -17.21 1.44 -11.95
C TYR A 112 -17.07 -0.08 -11.77
N ILE A 113 -17.19 -0.81 -12.88
CA ILE A 113 -17.12 -2.28 -12.93
C ILE A 113 -15.80 -2.72 -13.56
N ASN A 114 -15.24 -3.81 -13.03
CA ASN A 114 -14.00 -4.39 -13.54
C ASN A 114 -14.26 -5.16 -14.85
N PHE A 115 -13.76 -4.64 -15.97
CA PHE A 115 -13.86 -5.23 -17.31
C PHE A 115 -12.54 -5.83 -17.80
N THR A 116 -11.56 -6.07 -16.93
CA THR A 116 -10.23 -6.58 -17.31
C THR A 116 -10.29 -7.82 -18.20
N LYS A 117 -11.19 -8.77 -17.89
CA LYS A 117 -11.34 -10.02 -18.66
C LYS A 117 -11.80 -9.81 -20.11
N GLU A 118 -12.36 -8.65 -20.43
CA GLU A 118 -12.79 -8.31 -21.78
C GLU A 118 -11.61 -7.82 -22.64
N PHE A 119 -10.55 -7.31 -22.00
CA PHE A 119 -9.35 -6.77 -22.67
C PHE A 119 -8.16 -7.75 -22.67
N PHE A 120 -8.15 -8.76 -21.81
CA PHE A 120 -7.03 -9.69 -21.65
C PHE A 120 -7.49 -11.14 -21.56
N ASP A 121 -6.84 -12.01 -22.32
CA ASP A 121 -7.16 -13.44 -22.34
C ASP A 121 -6.52 -14.17 -21.14
N LYS A 122 -5.51 -13.58 -20.50
CA LYS A 122 -4.82 -14.07 -19.30
C LYS A 122 -5.01 -13.09 -18.14
N PRO A 123 -4.99 -13.56 -16.88
CA PRO A 123 -4.99 -12.66 -15.74
C PRO A 123 -3.76 -11.77 -15.74
N LEU A 124 -3.91 -10.56 -15.21
CA LEU A 124 -2.79 -9.63 -14.98
C LEU A 124 -1.86 -10.20 -13.90
N LYS A 125 -0.60 -9.75 -13.89
CA LYS A 125 0.39 -10.18 -12.89
C LYS A 125 -0.01 -9.76 -11.48
N TYR A 126 -0.58 -8.57 -11.33
CA TYR A 126 -1.07 -8.05 -10.06
C TYR A 126 -2.56 -8.31 -9.92
N GLU A 127 -2.96 -9.23 -9.03
CA GLU A 127 -4.35 -9.68 -8.88
C GLU A 127 -5.35 -8.56 -8.58
N ASN A 128 -4.90 -7.53 -7.86
CA ASN A 128 -5.73 -6.39 -7.52
C ASN A 128 -5.75 -5.30 -8.59
N LEU A 129 -4.87 -5.32 -9.59
CA LEU A 129 -4.87 -4.37 -10.71
C LEU A 129 -6.00 -4.70 -11.68
N GLY A 130 -6.67 -3.68 -12.19
CA GLY A 130 -7.74 -3.88 -13.15
C GLY A 130 -8.13 -2.64 -13.93
N ILE A 131 -8.97 -2.89 -14.93
CA ILE A 131 -9.56 -1.91 -15.82
C ILE A 131 -11.02 -1.72 -15.44
N PHE A 132 -11.36 -0.49 -15.04
CA PHE A 132 -12.67 -0.13 -14.52
C PHE A 132 -13.33 0.91 -15.40
N LEU A 133 -14.59 0.67 -15.77
CA LEU A 133 -15.41 1.59 -16.55
C LEU A 133 -16.84 1.62 -16.01
N LYS A 134 -17.57 2.69 -16.33
CA LYS A 134 -19.04 2.68 -16.24
C LYS A 134 -19.61 1.70 -17.26
N PRO A 135 -20.63 0.87 -16.93
CA PRO A 135 -21.18 -0.10 -17.87
C PRO A 135 -21.60 0.50 -19.22
N GLN A 136 -22.26 1.67 -19.19
CA GLN A 136 -22.66 2.40 -20.39
C GLN A 136 -21.48 2.82 -21.30
N GLU A 137 -20.32 3.14 -20.71
CA GLU A 137 -19.12 3.51 -21.44
C GLU A 137 -18.49 2.29 -22.13
N PHE A 138 -18.53 1.14 -21.46
CA PHE A 138 -18.09 -0.12 -22.03
C PHE A 138 -18.97 -0.58 -23.19
N GLU A 139 -20.30 -0.46 -23.06
CA GLU A 139 -21.22 -0.77 -24.17
C GLU A 139 -20.99 0.15 -25.38
N ARG A 140 -20.78 1.46 -25.15
CA ARG A 140 -20.40 2.41 -26.22
C ARG A 140 -19.09 1.99 -26.91
N LEU A 141 -18.11 1.51 -26.16
CA LEU A 141 -16.85 1.02 -26.71
C LEU A 141 -17.05 -0.25 -27.56
N LYS A 142 -17.83 -1.22 -27.06
CA LYS A 142 -18.11 -2.49 -27.76
C LYS A 142 -18.84 -2.31 -29.09
N GLN A 143 -19.65 -1.26 -29.21
CA GLN A 143 -20.36 -0.94 -30.46
C GLN A 143 -19.44 -0.50 -31.60
N ASP A 144 -18.20 -0.08 -31.30
CA ASP A 144 -17.18 0.24 -32.30
C ASP A 144 -16.03 -0.78 -32.21
N SER A 145 -16.15 -1.86 -32.99
CA SER A 145 -15.16 -2.94 -33.00
C SER A 145 -13.74 -2.45 -33.31
N LYS A 146 -13.59 -1.48 -34.22
CA LYS A 146 -12.28 -0.94 -34.58
C LYS A 146 -11.65 -0.17 -33.42
N LEU A 147 -12.44 0.68 -32.75
CA LEU A 147 -11.97 1.42 -31.58
C LEU A 147 -11.65 0.48 -30.41
N PHE A 148 -12.50 -0.53 -30.18
CA PHE A 148 -12.29 -1.55 -29.16
C PHE A 148 -11.00 -2.33 -29.41
N ASP A 149 -10.74 -2.80 -30.63
CA ASP A 149 -9.51 -3.52 -30.97
C ASP A 149 -8.25 -2.68 -30.78
N VAL A 150 -8.32 -1.39 -31.14
CA VAL A 150 -7.21 -0.45 -30.94
C VAL A 150 -6.98 -0.20 -29.44
N ALA A 151 -8.05 0.02 -28.67
CA ALA A 151 -7.97 0.17 -27.22
C ALA A 151 -7.40 -1.09 -26.55
N LYS A 152 -7.88 -2.28 -26.94
CA LYS A 152 -7.38 -3.58 -26.45
C LYS A 152 -5.89 -3.71 -26.72
N ARG A 153 -5.41 -3.42 -27.94
CA ARG A 153 -3.97 -3.48 -28.27
C ARG A 153 -3.15 -2.48 -27.48
N TYR A 154 -3.62 -1.24 -27.33
CA TYR A 154 -2.94 -0.23 -26.52
C TYR A 154 -2.82 -0.67 -25.05
N LEU A 155 -3.93 -1.13 -24.47
CA LEU A 155 -3.98 -1.58 -23.08
C LEU A 155 -3.08 -2.79 -22.83
N ASN A 156 -2.96 -3.72 -23.79
CA ASN A 156 -2.01 -4.84 -23.69
C ASN A 156 -0.57 -4.35 -23.55
N ASN A 157 -0.10 -3.50 -24.47
CA ASN A 157 1.26 -2.96 -24.40
C ASN A 157 1.48 -2.07 -23.17
N PHE A 158 0.47 -1.28 -22.79
CA PHE A 158 0.57 -0.37 -21.66
C PHE A 158 0.64 -1.11 -20.33
N ILE A 159 -0.21 -2.13 -20.12
CA ILE A 159 -0.20 -2.91 -18.88
C ILE A 159 1.09 -3.71 -18.75
N GLU A 160 1.61 -4.30 -19.83
CA GLU A 160 2.92 -4.97 -19.82
C GLU A 160 4.03 -4.01 -19.33
N ALA A 161 4.13 -2.83 -19.94
CA ALA A 161 5.12 -1.82 -19.53
C ALA A 161 4.90 -1.30 -18.11
N LEU A 162 3.64 -1.17 -17.68
CA LEU A 162 3.29 -0.76 -16.32
C LEU A 162 3.74 -1.82 -15.30
N GLU A 163 3.47 -3.09 -15.55
CA GLU A 163 3.86 -4.20 -14.67
C GLU A 163 5.38 -4.32 -14.56
N GLU A 164 6.10 -4.24 -15.68
CA GLU A 164 7.56 -4.17 -15.70
C GLU A 164 8.09 -3.00 -14.86
N ARG A 165 7.47 -1.81 -15.01
CA ARG A 165 7.87 -0.63 -14.25
C ARG A 165 7.63 -0.81 -12.75
N ILE A 166 6.51 -1.41 -12.36
CA ILE A 166 6.21 -1.69 -10.94
C ILE A 166 7.26 -2.64 -10.38
N ASP A 167 7.61 -3.72 -11.09
CA ASP A 167 8.63 -4.67 -10.65
C ASP A 167 10.00 -4.01 -10.46
N LEU A 168 10.39 -3.14 -11.39
CA LEU A 168 11.66 -2.42 -11.34
C LEU A 168 11.75 -1.50 -10.13
N GLU A 169 10.69 -0.79 -9.79
CA GLU A 169 10.68 0.06 -8.60
C GLU A 169 10.59 -0.76 -7.31
N LYS A 170 9.82 -1.85 -7.30
CA LYS A 170 9.77 -2.79 -6.18
C LYS A 170 11.13 -3.39 -5.87
N ALA A 171 11.92 -3.70 -6.90
CA ALA A 171 13.27 -4.24 -6.75
C ALA A 171 14.27 -3.24 -6.12
N LYS A 172 13.99 -1.92 -6.18
CA LYS A 172 14.83 -0.87 -5.59
C LYS A 172 14.51 -0.58 -4.13
N LEU A 173 13.40 -1.09 -3.61
CA LEU A 173 13.00 -0.85 -2.23
C LEU A 173 14.04 -1.45 -1.27
N PHE A 174 14.49 -0.63 -0.32
CA PHE A 174 15.34 -1.11 0.76
C PHE A 174 14.61 -2.16 1.58
N LYS A 175 15.25 -3.29 1.77
CA LYS A 175 14.81 -4.34 2.68
C LYS A 175 15.38 -4.09 4.06
N GLU A 176 14.82 -4.75 5.06
CA GLU A 176 15.24 -4.57 6.45
C GLU A 176 16.72 -4.93 6.64
N LYS A 177 17.22 -5.92 5.90
CA LYS A 177 18.65 -6.27 5.87
C LYS A 177 19.54 -5.16 5.30
N ASP A 178 19.07 -4.43 4.30
CA ASP A 178 19.83 -3.32 3.72
C ASP A 178 20.00 -2.20 4.76
N VAL A 179 18.92 -1.92 5.51
CA VAL A 179 18.94 -0.96 6.63
C VAL A 179 19.89 -1.43 7.74
N LEU A 180 19.83 -2.70 8.14
CA LEU A 180 20.72 -3.27 9.16
C LEU A 180 22.19 -3.21 8.74
N ASN A 181 22.51 -3.56 7.49
CA ASN A 181 23.86 -3.48 6.94
C ASN A 181 24.37 -2.03 6.93
N TYR A 182 23.53 -1.09 6.50
CA TYR A 182 23.88 0.32 6.53
C TYR A 182 24.18 0.82 7.96
N LEU A 183 23.36 0.46 8.95
CA LEU A 183 23.63 0.77 10.36
C LEU A 183 24.86 0.05 10.89
N LYS A 184 25.20 -1.13 10.35
CA LYS A 184 26.40 -1.87 10.73
C LYS A 184 27.67 -1.10 10.40
N GLU A 185 27.70 -0.51 9.21
CA GLU A 185 28.81 0.27 8.68
C GLU A 185 28.86 1.69 9.27
N ASN A 186 27.71 2.26 9.64
CA ASN A 186 27.59 3.63 10.16
C ASN A 186 27.44 3.67 11.68
N LYS A 187 28.57 3.56 12.40
CA LYS A 187 28.61 3.50 13.88
C LYS A 187 27.88 4.67 14.55
N GLU A 188 28.10 5.90 14.08
CA GLU A 188 27.47 7.10 14.67
C GLU A 188 25.94 7.04 14.60
N LEU A 189 25.40 6.72 13.42
CA LEU A 189 23.96 6.61 13.21
C LEU A 189 23.35 5.46 14.01
N ARG A 190 24.05 4.32 14.09
CA ARG A 190 23.61 3.19 14.91
C ARG A 190 23.53 3.55 16.39
N VAL A 191 24.56 4.21 16.95
CA VAL A 191 24.53 4.67 18.36
C VAL A 191 23.42 5.68 18.57
N LYS A 192 23.24 6.63 17.63
CA LYS A 192 22.14 7.59 17.69
C LYS A 192 20.78 6.91 17.71
N LEU A 193 20.53 5.96 16.82
CA LEU A 193 19.28 5.20 16.77
C LEU A 193 19.07 4.37 18.04
N LYS A 194 20.12 3.70 18.55
CA LYS A 194 20.06 2.93 19.81
C LYS A 194 19.62 3.79 20.98
N ASN A 195 20.22 4.98 21.12
CA ASN A 195 19.88 5.92 22.18
C ASN A 195 18.43 6.42 22.10
N ILE A 196 17.89 6.58 20.88
CA ILE A 196 16.47 6.92 20.68
C ILE A 196 15.59 5.74 21.10
N LEU A 197 15.84 4.54 20.58
CA LEU A 197 15.01 3.36 20.86
C LEU A 197 15.05 2.93 22.33
N ASP A 198 16.19 3.09 23.01
CA ASP A 198 16.30 2.80 24.45
C ASP A 198 15.40 3.69 25.31
N LYS A 199 15.21 4.95 24.91
CA LYS A 199 14.30 5.89 25.58
C LYS A 199 12.84 5.62 25.22
N GLU A 200 12.56 5.35 23.95
CA GLU A 200 11.20 5.26 23.42
C GLU A 200 10.52 3.92 23.68
N LEU A 201 11.29 2.83 23.82
CA LEU A 201 10.73 1.49 23.98
C LEU A 201 10.57 1.07 25.44
N VAL A 202 10.94 1.91 26.43
CA VAL A 202 10.87 1.56 27.86
C VAL A 202 9.46 1.06 28.24
N HIS A 203 8.43 1.81 27.87
CA HIS A 203 7.07 1.52 28.27
C HIS A 203 6.55 0.20 27.66
N ILE A 204 6.74 -0.01 26.35
CA ILE A 204 6.26 -1.23 25.70
C ILE A 204 7.07 -2.47 26.13
N LYS A 205 8.38 -2.34 26.39
CA LYS A 205 9.18 -3.44 26.95
C LYS A 205 8.68 -3.90 28.32
N GLN A 206 8.21 -2.97 29.15
CA GLN A 206 7.66 -3.28 30.46
C GLN A 206 6.29 -3.99 30.38
N HIS A 207 5.41 -3.52 29.49
CA HIS A 207 4.00 -3.95 29.49
C HIS A 207 3.69 -5.05 28.48
N ARG A 208 4.42 -5.10 27.36
CA ARG A 208 4.27 -6.08 26.27
C ARG A 208 5.64 -6.54 25.75
N PRO A 209 6.48 -7.14 26.62
CA PRO A 209 7.77 -7.69 26.20
C PRO A 209 7.62 -8.77 25.12
N ASP A 210 6.48 -9.46 25.09
CA ASP A 210 6.12 -10.46 24.06
C ASP A 210 6.06 -9.85 22.65
N ILE A 211 5.46 -8.66 22.50
CA ILE A 211 5.45 -7.93 21.22
C ILE A 211 6.87 -7.54 20.83
N VAL A 212 7.65 -6.98 21.76
CA VAL A 212 9.02 -6.55 21.44
C VAL A 212 9.90 -7.74 21.05
N ALA A 213 9.70 -8.90 21.68
CA ALA A 213 10.39 -10.14 21.34
C ALA A 213 10.04 -10.67 19.95
N SER A 214 8.84 -10.35 19.42
CA SER A 214 8.43 -10.76 18.06
C SER A 214 9.13 -9.98 16.96
N TRP A 215 9.73 -8.82 17.27
CA TRP A 215 10.37 -7.92 16.30
C TRP A 215 11.75 -8.42 15.87
N LYS A 216 11.78 -9.39 14.96
CA LYS A 216 13.00 -10.02 14.41
C LYS A 216 14.15 -9.04 14.14
N TYR A 217 13.92 -8.01 13.31
CA TYR A 217 15.00 -7.11 12.88
C TYR A 217 15.44 -6.14 13.99
N TYR A 218 14.57 -5.85 14.97
CA TYR A 218 14.96 -5.11 16.16
C TYR A 218 15.91 -5.95 17.03
N GLN A 219 15.66 -7.25 17.17
CA GLN A 219 16.57 -8.16 17.90
C GLN A 219 17.93 -8.27 17.22
N GLU A 220 17.97 -8.35 15.88
CA GLU A 220 19.22 -8.31 15.11
C GLU A 220 19.98 -6.99 15.32
N PHE A 221 19.28 -5.85 15.35
CA PHE A 221 19.86 -4.54 15.64
C PHE A 221 20.44 -4.45 17.06
N GLU A 222 19.72 -4.93 18.08
CA GLU A 222 20.20 -4.93 19.47
C GLU A 222 21.45 -5.80 19.64
N GLN A 223 21.49 -6.97 18.99
CA GLN A 223 22.64 -7.86 19.02
C GLN A 223 23.88 -7.18 18.43
N MET A 224 23.74 -6.54 17.27
CA MET A 224 24.80 -5.76 16.64
C MET A 224 25.30 -4.61 17.54
N CYS A 225 24.42 -3.98 18.33
CA CYS A 225 24.82 -2.92 19.25
C CYS A 225 25.63 -3.45 20.45
N LYS A 226 25.36 -4.68 20.92
CA LYS A 226 26.11 -5.31 22.03
C LYS A 226 27.55 -5.63 21.64
N GLU A 227 27.78 -6.09 20.41
CA GLU A 227 29.10 -6.47 19.88
C GLU A 227 30.11 -5.29 19.83
N LEU A 228 29.62 -4.04 19.83
CA LEU A 228 30.45 -2.84 19.95
C LEU A 228 30.96 -2.59 21.37
N ASN A 229 30.12 -2.87 22.37
CA ASN A 229 30.39 -2.54 23.77
C ASN A 229 31.31 -3.58 24.43
N GLY A 230 31.44 -4.78 23.84
CA GLY A 230 32.37 -5.82 24.29
C GLY A 230 33.78 -5.75 23.69
N ASN A 231 34.05 -4.79 22.79
CA ASN A 231 35.36 -4.58 22.15
C ASN A 231 36.09 -3.33 22.68
N ILE A 232 35.83 -2.96 23.94
CA ILE A 232 36.55 -1.93 24.70
C ILE A 232 37.18 -2.60 25.91
#